data_AF-A0A1W9WFQ6-F1
#
_entry.id   AF-A0A1W9WFQ6-F1
#
_cell.length_a   1.000
_cell.length_b   1.000
_cell.length_c   1.000
_cell.angle_alpha   90.00
_cell.angle_beta   90.00
_cell.angle_gamma   90.00
#
_symmetry.space_group_name_H-M   'P 1'
#
loop_
_entity.id
_entity.type
_entity.pdbx_description
1 polymer ?
#
loop_
_entity_poly.entity_id
_entity_poly.type
_entity_poly.pdbx_seq_one_letter_code
_entity_poly.pdbx_strand_id
1 'polypeptide(L)'
;MKDVVIFAVSASVFDMDQEKSRVAGCDAFLPKPIELKQLLYLLETHLKLDWIYEDKESIEKLDDEVPSPTEIVPPPQEELEVLFELATLGRMRQVREKASELEEMDEKYIPFATKRRFENWQEALR
;
A
#
# COMPACT_ATOMS: atom_id res chain seq x y z
N MET A 1 19.16 -19.62 12.01
CA MET A 1 18.05 -19.22 11.11
C MET A 1 17.21 -20.45 10.80
N LYS A 2 16.41 -20.97 11.74
CA LYS A 2 15.55 -22.14 11.49
C LYS A 2 14.05 -21.80 11.40
N ASP A 3 13.69 -20.53 11.63
CA ASP A 3 12.28 -20.11 11.77
C ASP A 3 11.94 -18.83 10.99
N VAL A 4 12.79 -18.41 10.04
CA VAL A 4 12.53 -17.23 9.20
C VAL A 4 12.23 -17.72 7.78
N VAL A 5 11.02 -17.42 7.31
CA VAL A 5 10.60 -17.70 5.93
C VAL A 5 11.25 -16.68 4.99
N ILE A 6 11.93 -17.16 3.94
CA ILE A 6 12.66 -16.34 2.97
C ILE A 6 12.06 -16.51 1.58
N PHE A 7 11.57 -15.41 1.00
CA PHE A 7 11.08 -15.36 -0.39
C PHE A 7 12.08 -14.65 -1.30
N ALA A 8 12.55 -15.31 -2.34
CA ALA A 8 13.42 -14.73 -3.36
C ALA A 8 12.60 -13.98 -4.41
N VAL A 9 13.09 -12.81 -4.87
CA VAL A 9 12.39 -12.00 -5.88
C VAL A 9 13.33 -11.63 -7.04
N SER A 10 13.03 -12.05 -8.29
CA SER A 10 13.86 -11.77 -9.47
C SER A 10 13.10 -11.09 -10.62
N ALA A 11 13.80 -10.27 -11.40
CA ALA A 11 13.31 -9.62 -12.62
C ALA A 11 13.45 -10.49 -13.88
N SER A 12 14.19 -11.59 -13.80
CA SER A 12 14.40 -12.52 -14.91
C SER A 12 13.78 -13.87 -14.55
N VAL A 13 12.83 -14.33 -15.36
CA VAL A 13 12.11 -15.60 -15.15
C VAL A 13 12.87 -16.78 -15.77
N PHE A 14 14.13 -16.60 -16.17
CA PHE A 14 14.91 -17.72 -16.70
C PHE A 14 15.10 -18.76 -15.59
N ASP A 15 14.74 -20.02 -15.90
CA ASP A 15 14.73 -21.20 -15.01
C ASP A 15 16.01 -21.39 -14.16
N MET A 16 17.09 -20.72 -14.52
CA MET A 16 18.34 -20.62 -13.77
C MET A 16 18.20 -19.93 -12.40
N ASP A 17 17.19 -19.09 -12.17
CA ASP A 17 17.01 -18.35 -10.90
C ASP A 17 16.14 -19.12 -9.89
N GLN A 18 15.18 -19.92 -10.35
CA GLN A 18 14.31 -20.72 -9.47
C GLN A 18 15.13 -21.82 -8.78
N GLU A 19 15.97 -22.54 -9.54
CA GLU A 19 16.85 -23.59 -9.00
C GLU A 19 17.90 -23.00 -8.04
N LYS A 20 18.43 -21.81 -8.34
CA LYS A 20 19.37 -21.10 -7.44
C LYS A 20 18.71 -20.64 -6.14
N SER A 21 17.44 -20.20 -6.16
CA SER A 21 16.73 -19.82 -4.93
C SER A 21 16.51 -21.02 -4.00
N ARG A 22 16.22 -22.19 -4.58
CA ARG A 22 16.08 -23.46 -3.84
C ARG A 22 17.41 -23.92 -3.26
N VAL A 23 18.50 -23.79 -4.03
CA VAL A 23 19.88 -24.10 -3.58
C VAL A 23 20.37 -23.10 -2.52
N ALA A 24 19.87 -21.86 -2.53
CA ALA A 24 20.22 -20.82 -1.54
C ALA A 24 19.44 -20.93 -0.22
N GLY A 25 18.56 -21.93 -0.07
CA GLY A 25 17.76 -22.12 1.16
C GLY A 25 16.58 -21.17 1.29
N CYS A 26 16.06 -20.62 0.19
CA CYS A 26 14.81 -19.87 0.20
C CYS A 26 13.60 -20.81 0.18
N ASP A 27 12.51 -20.39 0.83
CA ASP A 27 11.27 -21.16 0.94
C ASP A 27 10.36 -21.02 -0.29
N ALA A 28 10.42 -19.86 -0.97
CA ALA A 28 9.67 -19.62 -2.20
C ALA A 28 10.34 -18.56 -3.11
N PHE A 29 9.82 -18.45 -4.32
CA PHE A 29 10.27 -17.48 -5.34
C PHE A 29 9.07 -16.70 -5.89
N LEU A 30 9.27 -15.40 -6.14
CA LEU A 30 8.30 -14.49 -6.76
C LEU A 30 8.94 -13.75 -7.94
N PRO A 31 8.37 -13.81 -9.15
CA PRO A 31 8.82 -12.98 -10.26
C PRO A 31 8.44 -11.51 -10.02
N LYS A 32 9.21 -10.59 -10.63
CA LYS A 32 8.79 -9.19 -10.77
C LYS A 32 7.98 -9.01 -12.07
N PRO A 33 6.95 -8.15 -12.10
CA PRO A 33 6.39 -7.45 -10.94
C PRO A 33 5.68 -8.41 -9.97
N ILE A 34 5.75 -8.12 -8.67
CA ILE A 34 5.16 -8.99 -7.66
C ILE A 34 3.64 -8.95 -7.80
N GLU A 35 3.03 -10.11 -8.06
CA GLU A 35 1.59 -10.26 -8.07
C GLU A 35 1.08 -10.40 -6.62
N LEU A 36 0.23 -9.46 -6.18
CA LEU A 36 -0.24 -9.41 -4.80
C LEU A 36 -0.93 -10.71 -4.36
N LYS A 37 -1.77 -11.30 -5.21
CA LYS A 37 -2.46 -12.56 -4.92
C LYS A 37 -1.48 -13.69 -4.64
N GLN A 38 -0.42 -13.78 -5.44
CA GLN A 38 0.62 -14.79 -5.28
C GLN A 38 1.40 -14.59 -3.98
N LEU A 39 1.74 -13.34 -3.64
CA LEU A 39 2.40 -13.02 -2.39
C LEU A 39 1.54 -13.37 -1.16
N LEU A 40 0.26 -12.99 -1.17
CA LEU A 40 -0.66 -13.29 -0.07
C LEU A 40 -0.81 -14.79 0.12
N TYR A 41 -0.95 -15.56 -0.96
CA TYR A 41 -1.00 -17.02 -0.90
C TYR A 41 0.27 -17.65 -0.29
N LEU A 42 1.46 -17.14 -0.65
CA LEU A 42 2.71 -17.62 -0.07
C LEU A 42 2.82 -17.28 1.41
N LEU A 43 2.41 -16.07 1.82
CA LEU A 43 2.39 -15.66 3.22
C LEU A 43 1.46 -16.56 4.03
N GLU A 44 0.24 -16.79 3.55
CA GLU A 44 -0.73 -17.70 4.16
C GLU A 44 -0.15 -19.09 4.36
N THR A 45 0.44 -19.66 3.30
CA THR A 45 0.95 -21.04 3.30
C THR A 45 2.15 -21.21 4.22
N HIS A 46 3.12 -20.30 4.18
CA HIS A 46 4.38 -20.46 4.90
C HIS A 46 4.31 -19.96 6.35
N LEU A 47 3.47 -18.97 6.65
CA LEU A 47 3.31 -18.42 8.00
C LEU A 47 2.05 -18.94 8.72
N LYS A 48 1.20 -19.71 8.02
CA LYS A 48 -0.07 -20.26 8.55
C LYS A 48 -0.97 -19.14 9.10
N LEU A 49 -1.18 -18.12 8.27
CA LEU A 49 -2.02 -16.98 8.61
C LEU A 49 -3.48 -17.26 8.25
N ASP A 50 -4.40 -16.72 9.05
CA ASP A 50 -5.81 -16.65 8.69
C ASP A 50 -6.12 -15.22 8.23
N TRP A 51 -6.62 -15.06 7.01
CA TRP A 51 -7.02 -13.76 6.49
C TRP A 51 -8.37 -13.33 7.09
N ILE A 52 -8.37 -12.20 7.79
CA ILE A 52 -9.59 -11.53 8.22
C ILE A 52 -9.95 -10.51 7.14
N TYR A 53 -11.04 -10.77 6.43
CA TYR A 53 -11.60 -9.85 5.46
C TYR A 53 -12.73 -9.06 6.11
N GLU A 54 -12.77 -7.76 5.83
CA GLU A 54 -13.87 -6.91 6.27
C GLU A 54 -15.07 -7.11 5.34
N ASP A 55 -16.24 -7.39 5.91
CA ASP A 55 -17.47 -7.49 5.15
C ASP A 55 -17.82 -6.12 4.60
N LYS A 56 -18.19 -6.04 3.31
CA LYS A 56 -18.59 -4.79 2.66
C LYS A 56 -19.75 -4.08 3.37
N GLU A 57 -20.60 -4.84 4.06
CA GLU A 57 -21.72 -4.30 4.85
C GLU A 57 -21.27 -3.52 6.10
N SER A 58 -20.05 -3.76 6.60
CA SER A 58 -19.46 -2.99 7.70
C SER A 58 -19.07 -1.58 7.27
N ILE A 59 -18.68 -1.42 6.00
CA ILE A 59 -18.26 -0.14 5.43
C ILE A 59 -19.47 0.80 5.30
N GLU A 60 -20.62 0.28 4.87
CA GLU A 60 -21.85 1.08 4.73
C GLU A 60 -22.34 1.65 6.07
N LYS A 61 -22.05 0.99 7.20
CA LYS A 61 -22.44 1.47 8.54
C LYS A 61 -21.51 2.54 9.10
N LEU A 62 -20.28 2.66 8.58
CA LEU A 62 -19.35 3.73 8.94
C LEU A 62 -19.64 5.02 8.14
N ASP A 63 -20.32 4.91 7.00
CA ASP A 63 -20.71 6.06 6.16
C ASP A 63 -21.85 6.90 6.76
N ASP A 64 -22.67 6.34 7.66
CA ASP A 64 -23.77 7.08 8.32
C ASP A 64 -23.29 8.11 9.37
N GLU A 65 -22.00 8.06 9.77
CA GLU A 65 -21.37 9.07 10.64
C GLU A 65 -20.45 10.04 9.88
N VAL A 66 -20.42 10.00 8.55
CA VAL A 66 -19.67 10.97 7.76
C VAL A 66 -20.52 12.23 7.59
N PRO A 67 -20.13 13.40 8.16
CA PRO A 67 -20.83 14.63 7.87
C PRO A 67 -20.78 14.89 6.36
N SER A 68 -21.89 15.39 5.82
CA SER A 68 -22.12 15.85 4.42
C SER A 68 -20.85 16.22 3.63
N PRO A 69 -20.81 16.01 2.30
CA PRO A 69 -19.59 16.18 1.50
C PRO A 69 -18.95 17.54 1.75
N THR A 70 -17.92 17.56 2.61
CA THR A 70 -17.09 18.74 2.83
C THR A 70 -16.39 18.98 1.50
N GLU A 71 -16.61 20.16 0.93
CA GLU A 71 -16.04 20.54 -0.35
C GLU A 71 -14.51 20.42 -0.26
N ILE A 72 -13.95 19.43 -0.97
CA ILE A 72 -12.51 19.15 -0.91
C ILE A 72 -11.82 20.21 -1.76
N VAL A 73 -11.19 21.18 -1.08
CA VAL A 73 -10.38 22.19 -1.75
C VAL A 73 -8.98 21.62 -1.98
N PRO A 74 -8.51 21.50 -3.25
CA PRO A 74 -7.17 21.02 -3.52
C PRO A 74 -6.12 22.06 -3.07
N PRO A 75 -4.98 21.62 -2.51
CA PRO A 75 -3.85 22.50 -2.22
C PRO A 75 -3.21 23.04 -3.51
N PRO A 76 -2.33 24.06 -3.41
CA PRO A 76 -1.63 24.63 -4.56
C PRO A 76 -0.87 23.56 -5.35
N GLN A 77 -0.69 23.79 -6.65
CA GLN A 77 -0.05 22.82 -7.56
C GLN A 77 1.34 22.38 -7.09
N GLU A 78 2.14 23.31 -6.55
CA GLU A 78 3.48 23.03 -6.03
C GLU A 78 3.44 21.96 -4.92
N GLU A 79 2.44 22.02 -4.03
CA GLU A 79 2.29 21.06 -2.95
C GLU A 79 1.82 19.68 -3.44
N LEU A 80 1.00 19.68 -4.49
CA LEU A 80 0.55 18.45 -5.16
C LEU A 80 1.71 17.74 -5.88
N GLU A 81 2.59 18.49 -6.54
CA GLU A 81 3.77 17.94 -7.20
C GLU A 81 4.71 17.27 -6.19
N VAL A 82 4.97 17.92 -5.05
CA VAL A 82 5.77 17.34 -3.96
C VAL A 82 5.14 16.06 -3.42
N LEU A 83 3.83 16.06 -3.14
CA LEU A 83 3.13 14.86 -2.68
C LEU A 83 3.20 13.72 -3.69
N PHE A 84 3.03 14.04 -4.98
CA PHE A 84 3.08 13.07 -6.06
C PHE A 84 4.48 12.44 -6.21
N GLU A 85 5.53 13.25 -6.16
CA GLU A 85 6.92 12.76 -6.19
C GLU A 85 7.23 11.85 -4.99
N LEU A 86 6.86 12.29 -3.78
CA LEU A 86 7.06 11.50 -2.56
C LEU A 86 6.31 10.16 -2.62
N ALA A 87 5.08 10.17 -3.13
CA ALA A 87 4.28 8.96 -3.33
C ALA A 87 4.91 8.02 -4.38
N THR A 88 5.38 8.57 -5.51
CA THR A 88 6.04 7.81 -6.58
C THR A 88 7.35 7.16 -6.11
N LEU A 89 8.08 7.83 -5.22
CA LEU A 89 9.31 7.31 -4.60
C LEU A 89 9.06 6.41 -3.37
N GLY A 90 7.79 6.14 -3.03
CA GLY A 90 7.40 5.32 -1.88
C GLY A 90 7.78 5.91 -0.52
N ARG A 91 7.97 7.24 -0.43
CA ARG A 91 8.40 7.95 0.78
C ARG A 91 7.21 8.22 1.72
N MET A 92 6.56 7.15 2.16
CA MET A 92 5.27 7.24 2.87
C MET A 92 5.32 8.03 4.19
N ARG A 93 6.46 8.01 4.90
CA ARG A 93 6.67 8.86 6.09
C ARG A 93 6.58 10.34 5.72
N GLN A 94 7.26 10.73 4.65
CA GLN A 94 7.30 12.12 4.17
C GLN A 94 5.95 12.54 3.57
N VAL A 95 5.23 11.63 2.91
CA VAL A 95 3.84 11.89 2.46
C VAL A 95 2.95 12.26 3.65
N ARG A 96 3.07 11.54 4.78
CA ARG A 96 2.29 11.83 6.00
C ARG A 96 2.69 13.16 6.64
N GLU A 97 3.98 13.44 6.71
CA GLU A 97 4.50 14.72 7.20
C GLU A 97 3.95 15.87 6.36
N LYS A 98 4.03 15.73 5.03
CA LYS A 98 3.54 16.76 4.11
C LYS A 98 2.03 16.95 4.17
N ALA A 99 1.26 15.87 4.36
CA ALA A 99 -0.17 15.97 4.60
C ALA A 99 -0.48 16.72 5.91
N SER A 100 0.32 16.50 6.96
CA SER A 100 0.17 17.22 8.24
C SER A 100 0.49 18.71 8.08
N GLU A 101 1.52 19.06 7.31
CA GLU A 101 1.84 20.46 6.97
C GLU A 101 0.68 21.15 6.23
N LEU A 102 -0.04 20.43 5.36
CA LEU A 102 -1.21 20.98 4.67
C LEU A 102 -2.37 21.28 5.63
N GLU A 103 -2.57 20.45 6.65
CA GLU A 103 -3.57 20.68 7.70
C GLU A 103 -3.24 21.93 8.52
N GLU A 104 -1.96 22.14 8.83
CA GLU A 104 -1.49 23.33 9.56
C GLU A 104 -1.53 24.61 8.72
N MET A 105 -1.43 24.50 7.38
CA MET A 105 -1.40 25.64 6.47
C MET A 105 -2.76 26.33 6.34
N ASP A 106 -3.85 25.58 6.20
CA ASP A 106 -5.21 26.12 6.12
C ASP A 106 -6.22 25.02 6.46
N GLU A 107 -7.20 25.33 7.32
CA GLU A 107 -8.27 24.40 7.72
C GLU A 107 -9.05 23.85 6.51
N LYS A 108 -9.09 24.60 5.39
CA LYS A 108 -9.75 24.14 4.15
C LYS A 108 -9.07 22.94 3.49
N TYR A 109 -7.81 22.66 3.83
CA TYR A 109 -7.07 21.50 3.31
C TYR A 109 -7.22 20.26 4.19
N ILE A 110 -7.79 20.37 5.39
CA ILE A 110 -8.06 19.24 6.27
C ILE A 110 -8.85 18.14 5.54
N PRO A 111 -9.95 18.44 4.82
CA PRO A 111 -10.65 17.41 4.06
C PRO A 111 -9.77 16.72 3.00
N PHE A 112 -8.80 17.42 2.41
CA PHE A 112 -7.87 16.83 1.44
C PHE A 112 -6.81 15.94 2.11
N ALA A 113 -6.21 16.43 3.20
CA ALA A 113 -5.15 15.72 3.93
C ALA A 113 -5.69 14.52 4.74
N THR A 114 -6.89 14.66 5.31
CA THR A 114 -7.53 13.61 6.11
C THR A 114 -8.25 12.56 5.25
N LYS A 115 -8.85 12.91 4.09
CA LYS A 115 -9.56 11.95 3.23
C LYS A 115 -8.68 10.83 2.67
N ARG A 116 -7.36 10.90 2.87
CA ARG A 116 -6.47 9.78 2.58
C ARG A 116 -5.53 9.45 3.74
N ARG A 117 -6.14 9.05 4.86
CA ARG A 117 -5.57 8.01 5.72
C ARG A 117 -5.55 6.66 4.98
N PHE A 118 -4.82 6.59 3.86
CA PHE A 118 -4.37 5.38 3.13
C PHE A 118 -5.39 4.29 2.71
N GLU A 119 -6.69 4.55 2.58
CA GLU A 119 -7.62 3.45 2.26
C GLU A 119 -7.69 3.04 0.77
N ASN A 120 -7.37 3.89 -0.21
CA ASN A 120 -7.64 3.55 -1.63
C ASN A 120 -6.42 3.63 -2.57
N TRP A 121 -5.36 2.87 -2.30
CA TRP A 121 -4.30 2.62 -3.30
C TRP A 121 -4.69 1.60 -4.39
N GLN A 122 -5.90 1.01 -4.33
CA GLN A 122 -6.39 0.09 -5.36
C GLN A 122 -7.12 0.76 -6.52
N GLU A 123 -7.63 1.98 -6.36
CA GLU A 123 -8.46 2.63 -7.40
C GLU A 123 -7.65 3.39 -8.45
N ALA A 124 -6.36 3.68 -8.22
CA ALA A 124 -5.53 4.45 -9.15
C ALA A 124 -4.94 3.61 -10.32
N LEU A 125 -5.25 2.31 -10.39
CA LEU A 125 -4.78 1.39 -11.43
C LEU A 125 -5.92 0.73 -12.22
N ARG A 126 -7.07 1.40 -12.33
CA ARG A 126 -8.09 1.06 -13.33
C ARG A 126 -8.03 2.00 -14.53
#